data_AF-A0A7V1SLB1-F1
#
_entry.id   AF-A0A7V1SLB1-F1
#
_cell.length_a   1.000
_cell.length_b   1.000
_cell.length_c   1.000
_cell.angle_alpha   90.00
_cell.angle_beta   90.00
_cell.angle_gamma   90.00
#
_symmetry.space_group_name_H-M   'P 1'
#
loop_
_entity.id
_entity.type
_entity.pdbx_description
1 polymer ?
#
loop_
_entity_poly.entity_id
_entity_poly.type
_entity_poly.pdbx_seq_one_letter_code
_entity_poly.pdbx_strand_id
1 'polypeptide(L)'
;ATELVNFTRRYFRARNIDVSVEFSWGATEAKVVSGLVDAVVEVTETGSTIKAHGLKIIHELMKSNTQLIANRESYKVGWKREKIEQIILLLKGALRAENMVGLKMNVFEENLEEVISILPSLNAPTVAGLYKSNWTSVETVVESRVVRELIPKLIKAGAEGIVEYPLNKVV
;
A
#
# COMPACT_ATOMS: atom_id res chain seq x y z
N ALA A 1 1.11 -12.20 -29.23
CA ALA A 1 1.49 -10.76 -29.29
C ALA A 1 1.63 -10.17 -27.88
N THR A 2 2.51 -9.18 -27.67
CA THR A 2 2.71 -8.51 -26.36
C THR A 2 3.50 -7.20 -26.48
N GLU A 3 3.29 -6.28 -25.53
CA GLU A 3 4.19 -5.13 -25.32
C GLU A 3 5.49 -5.53 -24.59
N LEU A 4 5.47 -6.61 -23.79
CA LEU A 4 6.60 -7.08 -22.97
C LEU A 4 7.49 -8.12 -23.69
N VAL A 5 7.86 -7.84 -24.94
CA VAL A 5 8.49 -8.81 -25.86
C VAL A 5 9.70 -9.53 -25.27
N ASN A 6 10.65 -8.78 -24.70
CA ASN A 6 11.90 -9.35 -24.16
C ASN A 6 11.67 -10.20 -22.92
N PHE A 7 10.69 -9.83 -22.08
CA PHE A 7 10.29 -10.64 -20.94
C PHE A 7 9.64 -11.94 -21.40
N THR A 8 8.67 -11.86 -22.31
CA THR A 8 7.92 -13.01 -22.82
C THR A 8 8.84 -14.02 -23.53
N ARG A 9 9.76 -13.55 -24.40
CA ARG A 9 10.76 -14.41 -25.04
C ARG A 9 11.62 -15.15 -24.01
N ARG A 10 12.12 -14.44 -22.99
CA ARG A 10 12.91 -15.05 -21.91
C ARG A 10 12.11 -16.06 -21.10
N TYR A 11 10.85 -15.76 -20.80
CA TYR A 11 9.96 -16.60 -19.99
C TYR A 11 9.74 -17.98 -20.63
N PHE A 12 9.40 -18.00 -21.92
CA PHE A 12 9.18 -19.24 -22.68
C PHE A 12 10.47 -19.98 -23.00
N ARG A 13 11.55 -19.26 -23.36
CA ARG A 13 12.88 -19.86 -23.58
C ARG A 13 13.39 -20.61 -22.34
N ALA A 14 13.24 -20.03 -21.15
CA ALA A 14 13.66 -20.68 -19.90
C ALA A 14 12.90 -21.98 -19.59
N ARG A 15 11.78 -22.23 -20.30
CA ARG A 15 10.93 -23.42 -20.16
C ARG A 15 11.00 -24.35 -21.37
N ASN A 16 11.90 -24.08 -22.32
CA ASN A 16 12.02 -24.83 -23.57
C ASN A 16 10.70 -24.92 -24.37
N ILE A 17 9.89 -23.85 -24.34
CA ILE A 17 8.67 -23.74 -25.14
C ILE A 17 8.98 -22.85 -26.33
N ASP A 18 8.83 -23.41 -27.54
CA ASP A 18 9.04 -22.66 -28.77
C ASP A 18 7.82 -21.78 -29.10
N VAL A 19 8.06 -20.48 -29.28
CA VAL A 19 7.02 -19.48 -29.55
C VAL A 19 7.55 -18.37 -30.45
N SER A 20 6.71 -17.93 -31.39
CA SER A 20 6.94 -16.68 -32.12
C SER A 20 6.34 -15.52 -31.34
N VAL A 21 7.17 -14.54 -30.97
CA VAL A 21 6.74 -13.36 -30.20
C VAL A 21 6.84 -12.12 -31.06
N GLU A 22 5.67 -11.58 -31.44
CA GLU A 22 5.53 -10.28 -32.07
C GLU A 22 5.18 -9.17 -31.07
N PHE A 23 5.65 -7.97 -31.39
CA PHE A 23 5.30 -6.75 -30.68
C PHE A 23 3.90 -6.26 -31.10
N SER A 24 3.13 -5.70 -30.18
CA SER A 24 1.83 -5.08 -30.45
C SER A 24 1.73 -3.76 -29.72
N TRP A 25 1.12 -2.77 -30.36
CA TRP A 25 0.81 -1.46 -29.78
C TRP A 25 -0.65 -1.45 -29.34
N GLY A 26 -0.93 -1.66 -28.04
CA GLY A 26 -2.30 -1.71 -27.53
C GLY A 26 -3.24 -2.67 -28.31
N ALA A 27 -4.50 -2.73 -27.88
CA ALA A 27 -5.56 -3.55 -28.48
C ALA A 27 -5.11 -4.99 -28.83
N THR A 28 -4.19 -5.55 -28.04
CA THR A 28 -3.55 -6.84 -28.31
C THR A 28 -4.60 -7.95 -28.36
N GLU A 29 -5.68 -7.80 -27.58
CA GLU A 29 -6.80 -8.72 -27.48
C GLU A 29 -7.57 -8.86 -28.80
N ALA A 30 -7.72 -7.77 -29.55
CA ALA A 30 -8.43 -7.77 -30.84
C ALA A 30 -7.71 -8.64 -31.88
N LYS A 31 -6.38 -8.76 -31.79
CA LYS A 31 -5.59 -9.61 -32.70
C LYS A 31 -5.84 -11.10 -32.51
N VAL A 32 -6.23 -11.53 -31.30
CA VAL A 32 -6.63 -12.93 -31.06
C VAL A 32 -7.97 -13.18 -31.73
N VAL A 33 -8.92 -12.26 -31.53
CA VAL A 33 -10.28 -12.36 -32.11
C VAL A 33 -10.23 -12.35 -33.64
N SER A 34 -9.32 -11.57 -34.25
CA SER A 34 -9.12 -11.55 -35.69
C SER A 34 -8.26 -12.69 -36.23
N GLY A 35 -7.77 -13.59 -35.37
CA GLY A 35 -6.97 -14.76 -35.76
C GLY A 35 -5.55 -14.45 -36.23
N LEU A 36 -5.03 -13.25 -35.93
CA LEU A 36 -3.66 -12.86 -36.28
C LEU A 36 -2.62 -13.50 -35.34
N VAL A 37 -3.02 -13.84 -34.12
CA VAL A 37 -2.17 -14.53 -33.14
C VAL A 37 -2.97 -15.55 -32.34
N ASP A 38 -2.30 -16.61 -31.88
CA ASP A 38 -2.93 -17.66 -31.07
C ASP A 38 -3.16 -17.23 -29.61
N ALA A 39 -2.31 -16.36 -29.09
CA ALA A 39 -2.33 -15.93 -27.70
C ALA A 39 -1.68 -14.56 -27.47
N VAL A 40 -2.01 -13.96 -26.32
CA VAL A 40 -1.46 -12.68 -25.86
C VAL A 40 -0.86 -12.79 -24.48
N VAL A 41 0.18 -12.01 -24.24
CA VAL A 41 0.74 -11.78 -22.90
C VAL A 41 0.50 -10.31 -22.59
N GLU A 42 -0.32 -10.06 -21.59
CA GLU A 42 -0.84 -8.72 -21.27
C GLU A 42 -0.67 -8.40 -19.79
N VAL A 43 -0.47 -7.12 -19.48
CA VAL A 43 -0.47 -6.63 -18.11
C VAL A 43 -1.92 -6.33 -17.71
N THR A 44 -2.42 -7.01 -16.67
CA THR A 44 -3.78 -6.79 -16.18
C THR A 44 -3.84 -6.83 -14.67
N GLU A 45 -4.81 -6.12 -14.10
CA GLU A 45 -5.09 -6.12 -12.67
C GLU A 45 -6.29 -7.01 -12.34
N THR A 46 -7.48 -6.65 -12.82
CA THR A 46 -8.72 -7.41 -12.55
C THR A 46 -9.06 -8.43 -13.64
N GLY A 47 -8.40 -8.37 -14.80
CA GLY A 47 -8.70 -9.19 -15.97
C GLY A 47 -10.01 -8.81 -16.69
N SER A 48 -10.64 -7.69 -16.34
CA SER A 48 -11.91 -7.26 -16.93
C SER A 48 -11.82 -7.05 -18.45
N THR A 49 -10.78 -6.36 -18.92
CA THR A 49 -10.53 -6.10 -20.35
C THR A 49 -10.36 -7.40 -21.15
N ILE A 50 -9.61 -8.36 -20.61
CA ILE A 50 -9.39 -9.67 -21.24
C ILE A 50 -10.73 -10.41 -21.40
N LYS A 51 -11.55 -10.45 -20.34
CA LYS A 51 -12.88 -11.09 -20.37
C LYS A 51 -13.83 -10.39 -21.34
N ALA A 52 -13.80 -9.06 -21.42
CA ALA A 52 -14.65 -8.28 -22.31
C ALA A 52 -14.42 -8.62 -23.80
N HIS A 53 -13.21 -9.04 -24.17
CA HIS A 53 -12.87 -9.51 -25.52
C HIS A 53 -13.07 -11.02 -25.72
N GLY A 54 -13.77 -11.70 -24.80
CA GLY A 54 -14.03 -13.14 -24.88
C GLY A 54 -12.79 -14.01 -24.62
N LEU A 55 -11.73 -13.44 -24.07
CA LEU A 55 -10.50 -14.16 -23.76
C LEU A 55 -10.51 -14.68 -22.32
N LYS A 56 -9.73 -15.73 -22.08
CA LYS A 56 -9.54 -16.35 -20.77
C LYS A 56 -8.08 -16.22 -20.33
N ILE A 57 -7.88 -15.75 -19.10
CA ILE A 57 -6.56 -15.83 -18.46
C ILE A 57 -6.30 -17.30 -18.12
N ILE A 58 -5.28 -17.88 -18.76
CA ILE A 58 -4.90 -19.29 -18.57
C ILE A 58 -3.69 -19.47 -17.67
N HIS A 59 -2.86 -18.42 -17.52
CA HIS A 59 -1.62 -18.50 -16.73
C HIS A 59 -1.17 -17.10 -16.29
N GLU A 60 -0.66 -16.99 -15.06
CA GLU A 60 -0.01 -15.77 -14.54
C GLU A 60 1.51 -15.91 -14.69
N LEU A 61 2.14 -15.03 -15.45
CA LEU A 61 3.59 -15.11 -15.72
C LEU A 61 4.42 -14.45 -14.62
N MET A 62 3.91 -13.35 -14.04
CA MET A 62 4.49 -12.66 -12.91
C MET A 62 3.47 -11.73 -12.25
N LYS A 63 3.68 -11.43 -10.96
CA LYS A 63 3.07 -10.27 -10.30
C LYS A 63 4.06 -9.11 -10.32
N SER A 64 3.56 -7.94 -10.68
CA SER A 64 4.34 -6.71 -10.68
C SER A 64 3.86 -5.78 -9.58
N ASN A 65 4.77 -4.99 -9.03
CA ASN A 65 4.46 -3.90 -8.12
C ASN A 65 5.45 -2.77 -8.38
N THR A 66 5.09 -1.55 -7.96
CA THR A 66 5.98 -0.40 -8.10
C THR A 66 7.23 -0.57 -7.23
N GLN A 67 8.40 -0.29 -7.80
CA GLN A 67 9.70 -0.46 -7.16
C GLN A 67 10.52 0.84 -7.31
N LEU A 68 11.25 1.22 -6.26
CA LEU A 68 12.30 2.23 -6.38
C LEU A 68 13.59 1.55 -6.85
N ILE A 69 14.08 1.91 -8.03
CA ILE A 69 15.28 1.32 -8.63
C ILE A 69 16.41 2.34 -8.61
N ALA A 70 17.57 1.93 -8.08
CA ALA A 70 18.79 2.74 -8.08
C ALA A 70 19.86 2.15 -9.01
N ASN A 71 20.58 3.02 -9.72
CA ASN A 71 21.77 2.61 -10.47
C ASN A 71 22.87 2.15 -9.51
N ARG A 72 23.48 0.98 -9.80
CA ARG A 72 24.48 0.35 -8.93
C ARG A 72 25.74 1.20 -8.73
N GLU A 73 26.22 1.89 -9.76
CA GLU A 73 27.41 2.74 -9.64
C GLU A 73 27.10 4.02 -8.86
N SER A 74 25.94 4.63 -9.09
CA SER A 74 25.47 5.76 -8.26
C SER A 74 25.34 5.37 -6.79
N TYR A 75 24.89 4.15 -6.49
CA TYR A 75 24.74 3.67 -5.10
C TYR A 75 26.08 3.45 -4.38
N LYS A 76 27.19 3.34 -5.11
CA LYS A 76 28.55 3.27 -4.53
C LYS A 76 29.11 4.66 -4.15
N VAL A 77 28.57 5.74 -4.72
CA VAL A 77 29.02 7.11 -4.46
C VAL A 77 28.35 7.63 -3.18
N GLY A 78 29.13 7.93 -2.14
CA GLY A 78 28.64 8.23 -0.79
C GLY A 78 27.48 9.24 -0.73
N TRP A 79 27.66 10.45 -1.26
CA TRP A 79 26.61 11.48 -1.21
C TRP A 79 25.35 11.11 -2.01
N LYS A 80 25.49 10.35 -3.10
CA LYS A 80 24.34 9.87 -3.90
C LYS A 80 23.59 8.78 -3.15
N ARG A 81 24.32 7.84 -2.54
CA ARG A 81 23.75 6.79 -1.71
C ARG A 81 22.93 7.38 -0.57
N GLU A 82 23.48 8.37 0.14
CA GLU A 82 22.78 9.06 1.21
C GLU A 82 21.46 9.68 0.72
N LYS A 83 21.48 10.35 -0.45
CA LYS A 83 20.25 10.91 -1.05
C LYS A 83 19.23 9.84 -1.44
N ILE A 84 19.68 8.72 -1.97
CA ILE A 84 18.81 7.58 -2.29
C ILE A 84 18.19 7.00 -1.02
N GLU A 85 18.98 6.82 0.04
CA GLU A 85 18.52 6.31 1.33
C GLU A 85 17.54 7.28 2.01
N GLN A 86 17.74 8.59 1.89
CA GLN A 86 16.78 9.61 2.31
C GLN A 86 15.43 9.44 1.59
N ILE A 87 15.43 9.27 0.27
CA ILE A 87 14.19 9.02 -0.49
C ILE A 87 13.52 7.72 -0.02
N ILE A 88 14.28 6.64 0.16
CA ILE A 88 13.77 5.35 0.67
C ILE A 88 13.10 5.54 2.03
N LEU A 89 13.74 6.26 2.95
CA LEU A 89 13.21 6.53 4.28
C LEU A 89 11.86 7.26 4.20
N LEU A 90 11.78 8.32 3.40
CA LEU A 90 10.56 9.11 3.26
C LEU A 90 9.42 8.34 2.57
N LEU A 91 9.73 7.51 1.56
CA LEU A 91 8.75 6.65 0.89
C LEU A 91 8.23 5.56 1.83
N LYS A 92 9.12 4.90 2.58
CA LYS A 92 8.71 3.92 3.60
C LYS A 92 7.82 4.56 4.67
N GLY A 93 8.17 5.78 5.10
CA GLY A 93 7.35 6.50 6.08
C GLY A 93 5.96 6.86 5.54
N ALA A 94 5.84 7.21 4.26
CA ALA A 94 4.56 7.46 3.63
C ALA A 94 3.71 6.19 3.51
N LEU A 95 4.31 5.07 3.07
CA LEU A 95 3.64 3.76 2.96
C LEU A 95 3.15 3.25 4.32
N ARG A 96 3.91 3.47 5.40
CA ARG A 96 3.44 3.14 6.75
C ARG A 96 2.25 4.01 7.15
N ALA A 97 2.31 5.31 6.87
CA ALA A 97 1.26 6.26 7.24
C ALA A 97 -0.05 6.03 6.49
N GLU A 98 -0.01 5.50 5.27
CA GLU A 98 -1.18 5.23 4.42
C GLU A 98 -2.27 4.41 5.14
N ASN A 99 -1.86 3.50 6.04
CA ASN A 99 -2.78 2.64 6.78
C ASN A 99 -2.96 3.04 8.26
N MET A 100 -2.50 4.22 8.64
CA MET A 100 -2.51 4.71 10.01
C MET A 100 -3.23 6.05 10.11
N VAL A 101 -3.91 6.26 11.24
CA VAL A 101 -4.54 7.54 11.59
C VAL A 101 -4.14 7.95 12.99
N GLY A 102 -4.10 9.26 13.22
CA GLY A 102 -4.06 9.81 14.56
C GLY A 102 -5.47 9.84 15.14
N LEU A 103 -5.60 9.37 16.38
CA LEU A 103 -6.79 9.56 17.19
C LEU A 103 -6.45 10.51 18.33
N LYS A 104 -7.27 11.55 18.48
CA LYS A 104 -7.22 12.47 19.61
C LYS A 104 -8.57 12.48 20.30
N MET A 105 -8.58 12.40 21.62
CA MET A 105 -9.81 12.39 22.41
C MET A 105 -9.61 13.11 23.74
N ASN A 106 -10.72 13.51 24.35
CA ASN A 106 -10.74 14.00 25.72
C ASN A 106 -11.20 12.88 26.65
N VAL A 107 -10.53 12.72 27.78
CA VAL A 107 -10.84 11.69 28.77
C VAL A 107 -10.79 12.31 30.15
N PHE A 108 -11.85 12.14 30.93
CA PHE A 108 -11.86 12.54 32.34
C PHE A 108 -10.89 11.66 33.14
N GLU A 109 -10.21 12.20 34.14
CA GLU A 109 -9.15 11.49 34.88
C GLU A 109 -9.59 10.13 35.43
N GLU A 110 -10.85 9.99 35.87
CA GLU A 110 -11.38 8.73 36.43
C GLU A 110 -11.50 7.59 35.39
N ASN A 111 -11.61 7.95 34.11
CA ASN A 111 -11.76 7.01 32.99
C ASN A 111 -10.45 6.71 32.28
N LEU A 112 -9.35 7.36 32.67
CA LEU A 112 -8.09 7.32 31.93
C LEU A 112 -7.50 5.91 31.83
N GLU A 113 -7.48 5.15 32.93
CA GLU A 113 -6.94 3.79 32.95
C GLU A 113 -7.73 2.85 32.03
N GLU A 114 -9.07 2.93 32.07
CA GLU A 114 -9.93 2.11 31.23
C GLU A 114 -9.71 2.43 29.75
N VAL A 115 -9.68 3.72 29.39
CA VAL A 115 -9.43 4.14 28.00
C VAL A 115 -8.04 3.69 27.52
N ILE A 116 -6.98 3.87 28.31
CA ILE A 116 -5.62 3.43 27.94
C ILE A 116 -5.57 1.92 27.71
N SER A 117 -6.29 1.12 28.50
CA SER A 117 -6.32 -0.35 28.35
C SER A 117 -6.91 -0.83 27.02
N ILE A 118 -7.76 -0.01 26.39
CA ILE A 118 -8.44 -0.31 25.13
C ILE A 118 -7.58 0.08 23.92
N LEU A 119 -6.69 1.06 24.06
CA LEU A 119 -5.94 1.62 22.94
C LEU A 119 -4.83 0.65 22.46
N PRO A 120 -4.85 0.24 21.18
CA PRO A 120 -3.76 -0.51 20.59
C PRO A 120 -2.59 0.45 20.38
N SER A 121 -1.53 0.31 21.17
CA SER A 121 -0.46 1.29 21.20
C SER A 121 0.87 0.66 20.79
N LEU A 122 1.59 1.29 19.86
CA LEU A 122 2.96 0.92 19.46
C LEU A 122 3.97 1.25 20.57
N ASN A 123 3.69 2.33 21.30
CA ASN A 123 4.31 2.81 22.55
C ASN A 123 3.16 3.36 23.43
N ALA A 124 3.43 3.81 24.66
CA ALA A 124 2.39 4.46 25.49
C ALA A 124 1.71 5.66 24.78
N PRO A 125 0.38 5.85 24.93
CA PRO A 125 -0.32 7.02 24.37
C PRO A 125 0.16 8.32 25.02
N THR A 126 0.08 9.42 24.28
CA THR A 126 0.36 10.75 24.82
C THR A 126 -0.82 11.20 25.66
N VAL A 127 -0.56 11.65 26.89
CA VAL A 127 -1.58 12.20 27.80
C VAL A 127 -1.16 13.60 28.21
N ALA A 128 -2.01 14.60 27.94
CA ALA A 128 -1.77 16.00 28.30
C ALA A 128 -2.97 16.59 29.05
N GLY A 129 -2.75 17.20 30.21
CA GLY A 129 -3.81 17.85 30.99
C GLY A 129 -4.41 19.06 30.26
N LEU A 130 -5.72 19.23 30.35
CA LEU A 130 -6.41 20.42 29.84
C LEU A 130 -6.39 21.56 30.87
N TYR A 131 -6.45 22.80 30.38
CA TYR A 131 -6.31 23.99 31.22
C TYR A 131 -7.43 24.11 32.25
N LYS A 132 -7.06 24.10 33.54
CA LYS A 132 -7.97 24.26 34.69
C LYS A 132 -9.14 23.26 34.69
N SER A 133 -8.91 22.02 34.32
CA SER A 133 -9.93 20.95 34.39
C SER A 133 -9.33 19.60 34.74
N ASN A 134 -10.18 18.64 35.13
CA ASN A 134 -9.80 17.24 35.40
C ASN A 134 -9.91 16.39 34.11
N TRP A 135 -9.75 17.05 32.95
CA TRP A 135 -9.79 16.39 31.66
C TRP A 135 -8.39 16.30 31.09
N THR A 136 -8.14 15.21 30.38
CA THR A 136 -6.89 14.95 29.68
C THR A 136 -7.17 14.82 28.20
N SER A 137 -6.25 15.30 27.36
CA SER A 137 -6.22 14.97 25.95
C SER A 137 -5.35 13.73 25.78
N VAL A 138 -5.95 12.66 25.28
CA VAL A 138 -5.28 11.40 24.95
C VAL A 138 -5.10 11.34 23.44
N GLU A 139 -3.87 11.07 23.01
CA GLU A 139 -3.50 10.98 21.61
C GLU A 139 -2.74 9.69 21.32
N THR A 140 -3.14 8.99 20.27
CA THR A 140 -2.50 7.74 19.82
C THR A 140 -2.53 7.61 18.31
N VAL A 141 -1.69 6.72 17.77
CA VAL A 141 -1.64 6.38 16.35
C VAL A 141 -2.04 4.92 16.20
N VAL A 142 -3.09 4.67 15.42
CA VAL A 142 -3.67 3.33 15.24
C VAL A 142 -3.86 3.01 13.76
N GLU A 143 -4.01 1.72 13.44
CA GLU A 143 -4.34 1.30 12.08
C GLU A 143 -5.78 1.71 11.73
N SER A 144 -5.99 2.30 10.54
CA SER A 144 -7.31 2.82 10.12
C SER A 144 -8.41 1.75 10.15
N ARG A 145 -8.05 0.48 9.91
CA ARG A 145 -9.00 -0.65 9.90
C ARG A 145 -9.62 -0.94 11.26
N VAL A 146 -8.94 -0.64 12.38
CA VAL A 146 -9.46 -0.95 13.73
C VAL A 146 -10.36 0.16 14.28
N VAL A 147 -10.29 1.35 13.69
CA VAL A 147 -10.96 2.57 14.20
C VAL A 147 -12.47 2.37 14.34
N ARG A 148 -13.10 1.73 13.35
CA ARG A 148 -14.56 1.46 13.33
C ARG A 148 -15.02 0.66 14.54
N GLU A 149 -14.20 -0.24 15.05
CA GLU A 149 -14.50 -1.04 16.25
C GLU A 149 -14.03 -0.36 17.53
N LEU A 150 -12.98 0.44 17.44
CA LEU A 150 -12.31 1.08 18.57
C LEU A 150 -13.13 2.27 19.12
N ILE A 151 -13.59 3.18 18.26
CA ILE A 151 -14.32 4.40 18.65
C ILE A 151 -15.52 4.10 19.56
N PRO A 152 -16.41 3.14 19.24
CA PRO A 152 -17.55 2.83 20.12
C PRO A 152 -17.13 2.29 21.49
N LYS A 153 -16.00 1.57 21.59
CA LYS A 153 -15.47 1.08 22.87
C LYS A 153 -14.92 2.23 23.71
N LEU A 154 -14.18 3.15 23.07
CA LEU A 154 -13.64 4.34 23.73
C LEU A 154 -14.75 5.23 24.28
N ILE A 155 -15.82 5.47 23.53
CA ILE A 155 -16.98 6.25 24.00
C ILE A 155 -17.62 5.58 25.23
N LYS A 156 -17.79 4.25 25.22
CA LYS A 156 -18.34 3.52 26.37
C LYS A 156 -17.45 3.60 27.61
N ALA A 157 -16.14 3.68 27.42
CA ALA A 157 -15.15 3.84 28.48
C ALA A 157 -15.00 5.29 28.96
N GLY A 158 -15.75 6.26 28.41
CA GLY A 158 -15.74 7.66 28.86
C GLY A 158 -14.89 8.63 28.03
N ALA A 159 -14.45 8.23 26.83
CA ALA A 159 -13.81 9.16 25.90
C ALA A 159 -14.83 10.05 25.18
N GLU A 160 -14.53 11.35 25.11
CA GLU A 160 -15.34 12.37 24.45
C GLU A 160 -14.57 13.11 23.35
N GLY A 161 -15.30 13.70 22.40
CA GLY A 161 -14.70 14.56 21.38
C GLY A 161 -13.61 13.87 20.54
N ILE A 162 -13.81 12.60 20.20
CA ILE A 162 -12.84 11.82 19.43
C ILE A 162 -12.70 12.40 18.01
N VAL A 163 -11.48 12.72 17.62
CA VAL A 163 -11.08 13.21 16.30
C VAL A 163 -10.13 12.22 15.65
N GLU A 164 -10.49 11.79 14.45
CA GLU A 164 -9.62 11.03 13.55
C GLU A 164 -9.00 11.97 12.52
N TYR A 165 -7.69 11.87 12.29
CA TYR A 165 -7.02 12.64 11.25
C TYR A 165 -5.98 11.80 10.48
N PRO A 166 -5.83 12.05 9.17
CA PRO A 166 -4.91 11.28 8.33
C PRO A 166 -3.46 11.62 8.67
N LEU A 167 -2.59 10.60 8.58
CA LEU A 167 -1.15 10.78 8.71
C LEU A 167 -0.50 10.77 7.32
N ASN A 168 0.35 11.77 7.06
CA ASN A 168 1.07 11.84 5.79
C ASN A 168 2.37 11.02 5.80
N LYS A 169 2.97 10.82 6.99
CA LYS A 169 4.25 10.13 7.14
C LYS A 169 4.48 9.66 8.59
N VAL A 170 4.96 8.43 8.75
CA VAL A 170 5.38 7.83 10.02
C VAL A 170 6.78 7.23 9.84
N VAL A 171 7.81 7.97 10.28
CA VAL A 171 9.24 7.62 10.05
C VAL A 171 9.79 6.76 11.18
#